data_AF-A0A931Y6Q2-F1
#
_entry.id   AF-A0A931Y6Q2-F1
#
_cell.length_a   1.000
_cell.length_b   1.000
_cell.length_c   1.000
_cell.angle_alpha   90.00
_cell.angle_beta   90.00
_cell.angle_gamma   90.00
#
_symmetry.space_group_name_H-M   'P 1'
#
loop_
_entity.id
_entity.type
_entity.pdbx_description
1 polymer ?
#
loop_
_entity_poly.entity_id
_entity_poly.type
_entity_poly.pdbx_seq_one_letter_code
_entity_poly.pdbx_strand_id
1 'polypeptide(L)'
;MQRRAVVMFGASPIPVGHRVEVFVLCRDVGVFGRDFKPQPTEPLVHDLSTGVWYGRTWHFDPNDAGLLEPRSPGPAPGTPVVERFSGVVAECVVVNQGQSPVDAATTLHLDVE
;
A
#
# COMPACT_ATOMS: atom_id res chain seq x y z
N MET A 1 19.66 11.61 -3.60
CA MET A 1 18.38 10.88 -3.67
C MET A 1 18.66 9.41 -3.44
N GLN A 2 17.99 8.82 -2.45
CA GLN A 2 18.06 7.39 -2.18
C GLN A 2 16.90 6.71 -2.90
N ARG A 3 17.18 5.66 -3.67
CA ARG A 3 16.14 4.90 -4.37
C ARG A 3 15.65 3.78 -3.47
N ARG A 4 14.32 3.66 -3.32
CA ARG A 4 13.67 2.64 -2.49
C ARG A 4 12.65 1.86 -3.30
N ALA A 5 12.66 0.54 -3.16
CA ALA A 5 11.63 -0.32 -3.74
C ALA A 5 10.47 -0.51 -2.76
N VAL A 6 9.24 -0.41 -3.27
CA VAL A 6 7.99 -0.60 -2.54
C VAL A 6 7.17 -1.64 -3.30
N VAL A 7 6.86 -2.76 -2.65
CA VAL A 7 6.09 -3.85 -3.24
C VAL A 7 4.66 -3.78 -2.74
N MET A 8 3.70 -3.94 -3.65
CA MET A 8 2.26 -3.91 -3.38
C MET A 8 1.61 -5.12 -4.02
N PHE A 9 0.61 -5.68 -3.34
CA PHE A 9 -0.27 -6.69 -3.92
C PHE A 9 -1.29 -6.05 -4.87
N GLY A 10 -1.60 -6.77 -5.94
CA GLY A 10 -2.53 -6.34 -6.99
C GLY A 10 -1.84 -5.54 -8.11
N ALA A 11 -2.55 -5.43 -9.23
CA ALA A 11 -2.14 -4.59 -10.36
C ALA A 11 -2.57 -3.14 -10.11
N SER A 12 -1.66 -2.34 -9.56
CA SER A 12 -1.86 -0.91 -9.28
C SER A 12 -0.84 -0.09 -10.06
N PRO A 13 -1.11 0.30 -11.32
CA PRO A 13 -0.19 1.15 -12.07
C PRO A 13 -0.21 2.57 -11.51
N ILE A 14 0.93 3.07 -11.03
CA ILE A 14 1.11 4.47 -10.63
C ILE A 14 2.08 5.13 -11.63
N PRO A 15 1.69 6.23 -12.31
CA PRO A 15 2.52 6.81 -13.35
C PRO A 15 3.88 7.31 -12.83
N VAL A 16 4.92 7.13 -13.64
CA VAL A 16 6.25 7.71 -13.40
C VAL A 16 6.15 9.24 -13.35
N GLY A 17 6.86 9.85 -12.41
CA GLY A 17 6.84 11.28 -12.12
C GLY A 17 5.78 11.70 -11.09
N HIS A 18 4.85 10.81 -10.72
CA HIS A 18 3.88 11.12 -9.66
C HIS A 18 4.55 11.17 -8.30
N ARG A 19 4.07 12.09 -7.46
CA ARG A 19 4.51 12.18 -6.07
C ARG A 19 3.60 11.30 -5.23
N VAL A 20 4.17 10.40 -4.45
CA VAL A 20 3.44 9.47 -3.61
C VAL A 20 3.85 9.61 -2.16
N GLU A 21 2.91 9.29 -1.27
CA GLU A 21 3.15 9.07 0.14
C GLU A 21 2.85 7.61 0.46
N VAL A 22 3.79 6.94 1.14
CA VAL A 22 3.75 5.52 1.46
C VAL A 22 3.63 5.35 2.96
N PHE A 23 2.71 4.48 3.39
CA PHE A 23 2.46 4.13 4.78
C PHE A 23 2.71 2.64 4.98
N VAL A 24 3.63 2.30 5.88
CA VAL A 24 3.79 0.93 6.39
C VAL A 24 2.98 0.82 7.66
N LEU A 25 1.89 0.04 7.60
CA LEU A 25 0.93 -0.10 8.68
C LEU A 25 1.18 -1.41 9.46
N CYS A 26 0.83 -1.40 10.74
CA CYS A 26 0.69 -2.62 11.53
C CYS A 26 -0.66 -3.26 11.29
N ARG A 27 -0.67 -4.59 11.15
CA ARG A 27 -1.88 -5.39 11.14
C ARG A 27 -1.81 -6.46 12.22
N ASP A 28 -2.95 -6.77 12.81
CA ASP A 28 -3.09 -7.96 13.63
C ASP A 28 -2.98 -9.22 12.76
N VAL A 29 -1.97 -10.04 13.04
CA VAL A 29 -1.73 -11.30 12.34
C VAL A 29 -1.96 -12.52 13.24
N GLY A 30 -2.39 -12.30 14.48
CA GLY A 30 -2.63 -13.37 15.44
C GLY A 30 -4.03 -13.95 15.33
N VAL A 31 -4.18 -15.26 15.57
CA VAL A 31 -5.48 -15.98 15.60
C VAL A 31 -6.42 -15.46 16.73
N PHE A 32 -5.91 -14.64 17.66
CA PHE A 32 -6.65 -14.08 18.80
C PHE A 32 -6.50 -12.56 18.99
N GLY A 33 -6.06 -11.84 17.97
CA GLY A 33 -6.18 -10.40 18.00
C GLY A 33 -5.15 -9.66 18.90
N ARG A 34 -3.90 -10.14 18.97
CA ARG A 34 -2.88 -9.61 19.92
C ARG A 34 -1.46 -9.49 19.39
N ASP A 35 -1.23 -9.80 18.11
CA ASP A 35 0.12 -9.77 17.54
C ASP A 35 0.14 -8.81 16.35
N PHE A 36 0.41 -7.54 16.64
CA PHE A 36 0.48 -6.48 15.63
C PHE A 36 1.85 -6.48 14.99
N LYS A 37 1.90 -6.77 13.68
CA LYS A 37 3.16 -6.78 12.92
C LYS A 37 3.13 -5.77 11.77
N PRO A 38 4.25 -5.06 11.52
CA PRO A 38 4.41 -4.25 10.33
C PRO A 38 4.19 -5.06 9.05
N GLN A 39 3.54 -4.47 8.06
CA GLN A 39 3.28 -5.10 6.76
C GLN A 39 4.01 -4.36 5.62
N PRO A 40 5.35 -4.49 5.51
CA PRO A 40 6.14 -3.73 4.52
C PRO A 40 5.86 -4.13 3.05
N THR A 41 5.28 -5.32 2.82
CA THR A 41 4.89 -5.82 1.49
C THR A 41 3.43 -5.54 1.14
N GLU A 42 2.68 -4.94 2.07
CA GLU A 42 1.31 -4.47 1.87
C GLU A 42 1.20 -3.01 2.35
N PRO A 43 1.94 -2.06 1.75
CA PRO A 43 1.83 -0.68 2.14
C PRO A 43 0.51 -0.08 1.63
N LEU A 44 0.04 0.96 2.31
CA LEU A 44 -0.96 1.87 1.76
C LEU A 44 -0.20 2.99 1.03
N VAL A 45 -0.62 3.32 -0.18
CA VAL A 45 0.01 4.38 -1.00
C VAL A 45 -1.04 5.43 -1.37
N HIS A 46 -0.70 6.69 -1.15
CA HIS A 46 -1.48 7.85 -1.59
C HIS A 46 -0.75 8.54 -2.74
N ASP A 47 -1.35 8.57 -3.92
CA ASP A 47 -0.86 9.37 -5.03
C ASP A 47 -1.29 10.82 -4.83
N LEU A 48 -0.34 11.66 -4.42
CA LEU A 48 -0.55 13.07 -4.14
C LEU A 48 -0.81 13.88 -5.41
N SER A 49 -0.46 13.34 -6.59
CA SER A 49 -0.70 14.00 -7.88
C SER A 49 -2.14 13.84 -8.35
N THR A 50 -2.84 12.78 -7.93
CA THR A 50 -4.22 12.48 -8.38
C THR A 50 -5.25 12.38 -7.24
N GLY A 51 -4.80 12.24 -6.00
CA GLY A 51 -5.63 11.96 -4.82
C GLY A 51 -6.07 10.50 -4.68
N VAL A 52 -5.56 9.60 -5.54
CA VAL A 52 -5.94 8.17 -5.53
C VAL A 52 -5.22 7.42 -4.40
N TRP A 53 -5.96 6.57 -3.70
CA TRP A 53 -5.43 5.67 -2.67
C TRP A 53 -5.35 4.24 -3.19
N TYR A 54 -4.19 3.62 -3.02
CA TYR A 54 -3.89 2.25 -3.43
C TYR A 54 -3.60 1.41 -2.19
N GLY A 55 -4.42 0.40 -1.94
CA GLY A 55 -4.31 -0.43 -0.74
C GLY A 55 -5.29 -1.59 -0.74
N ARG A 56 -5.21 -2.41 0.30
CA ARG A 56 -6.17 -3.49 0.56
C ARG A 56 -7.30 -2.99 1.46
N THR A 57 -8.42 -3.70 1.48
CA THR A 57 -9.60 -3.38 2.31
C THR A 57 -9.23 -3.12 3.77
N TRP A 58 -8.34 -3.93 4.33
CA TRP A 58 -7.90 -3.79 5.73
C TRP A 58 -7.21 -2.46 6.05
N HIS A 59 -6.63 -1.78 5.05
CA HIS A 59 -6.06 -0.44 5.25
C HIS A 59 -7.11 0.62 5.53
N PHE A 60 -8.35 0.40 5.08
CA PHE A 60 -9.45 1.36 5.17
C PHE A 60 -10.49 0.94 6.22
N ASP A 61 -10.56 -0.35 6.54
CA ASP A 61 -11.37 -0.90 7.64
C ASP A 61 -10.73 -2.18 8.21
N PRO A 62 -10.22 -2.18 9.45
CA PRO A 62 -9.53 -3.33 10.04
C PRO A 62 -10.48 -4.49 10.39
N ASN A 63 -11.80 -4.24 10.43
CA ASN A 63 -12.81 -5.25 10.76
C ASN A 63 -13.44 -5.89 9.53
N ASP A 64 -12.98 -5.53 8.34
CA ASP A 64 -13.71 -5.83 7.12
C ASP A 64 -13.32 -7.14 6.45
N ALA A 65 -14.34 -7.97 6.21
CA ALA A 65 -14.27 -9.26 5.53
C ALA A 65 -14.60 -9.19 4.02
N GLY A 66 -14.69 -7.98 3.43
CA GLY A 66 -14.84 -7.83 1.97
C GLY A 66 -15.76 -6.71 1.49
N LEU A 67 -15.83 -5.56 2.16
CA LEU A 67 -16.54 -4.39 1.64
C LEU A 67 -15.84 -3.85 0.39
N LEU A 68 -16.67 -3.40 -0.55
CA LEU A 68 -16.26 -2.76 -1.80
C LEU A 68 -16.03 -1.24 -1.65
N GLU A 69 -16.48 -0.65 -0.54
CA GLU A 69 -16.43 0.80 -0.32
C GLU A 69 -15.49 1.16 0.84
N PRO A 70 -14.44 1.96 0.60
CA PRO A 70 -13.55 2.42 1.65
C PRO A 70 -14.29 3.37 2.61
N ARG A 71 -14.16 3.13 3.93
CA ARG A 71 -14.76 3.99 4.96
C ARG A 71 -14.00 5.29 5.22
N SER A 72 -12.77 5.40 4.72
CA SER A 72 -11.87 6.54 4.93
C SER A 72 -10.96 6.73 3.72
N PRO A 73 -10.69 7.97 3.27
CA PRO A 73 -9.63 8.27 2.30
C PRO A 73 -8.27 8.29 3.02
N GLY A 74 -7.82 7.13 3.52
CA GLY A 74 -6.55 6.99 4.23
C GLY A 74 -6.52 5.80 5.20
N PRO A 75 -5.44 5.66 6.00
CA PRO A 75 -5.35 4.60 6.98
C PRO A 75 -6.57 4.60 7.91
N ALA A 76 -7.10 3.41 8.20
CA ALA A 76 -8.24 3.27 9.07
C ALA A 76 -7.92 3.82 10.46
N PRO A 77 -8.87 4.52 11.12
CA PRO A 77 -8.64 5.09 12.45
C PRO A 77 -8.11 4.05 13.44
N GLY A 78 -7.06 4.42 14.17
CA GLY A 78 -6.42 3.55 15.16
C GLY A 78 -5.42 2.53 14.59
N THR A 79 -5.24 2.46 13.26
CA THR A 79 -4.20 1.62 12.65
C THR A 79 -2.82 2.21 12.89
N PRO A 80 -1.89 1.51 13.58
CA PRO A 80 -0.57 2.05 13.84
C PRO A 80 0.24 2.20 12.55
N VAL A 81 0.79 3.40 12.32
CA VAL A 81 1.73 3.68 11.24
C VAL A 81 3.14 3.49 11.78
N VAL A 82 3.87 2.51 11.25
CA VAL A 82 5.25 2.20 11.65
C VAL A 82 6.24 3.07 10.89
N GLU A 83 5.91 3.35 9.63
CA GLU A 83 6.73 4.16 8.75
C GLU A 83 5.85 4.95 7.81
N ARG A 84 6.25 6.20 7.56
CA ARG A 84 5.64 7.09 6.57
C ARG A 84 6.75 7.83 5.85
N PHE A 85 6.74 7.80 4.53
CA PHE A 85 7.71 8.52 3.72
C PHE A 85 7.10 8.90 2.36
N SER A 86 7.70 9.91 1.73
CA SER A 86 7.26 10.41 0.44
C SER A 86 8.38 10.29 -0.58
N GLY A 87 8.01 10.20 -1.85
CA GLY A 87 8.96 10.15 -2.95
C GLY A 87 8.27 10.32 -4.30
N VAL A 88 9.10 10.36 -5.34
CA VAL A 88 8.62 10.42 -6.73
C VAL A 88 8.75 9.05 -7.36
N VAL A 89 7.71 8.59 -8.05
CA VAL A 89 7.73 7.33 -8.79
C VAL A 89 8.72 7.47 -9.94
N ALA A 90 9.84 6.76 -9.83
CA ALA A 90 10.87 6.78 -10.86
C ALA A 90 10.76 5.56 -11.80
N GLU A 91 10.11 4.49 -11.34
CA GLU A 91 9.74 3.33 -12.14
C GLU A 91 8.55 2.62 -11.49
N CYS A 92 7.64 2.07 -12.31
CA CYS A 92 6.51 1.26 -11.87
C CYS A 92 6.47 -0.03 -12.69
N VAL A 93 6.68 -1.17 -12.03
CA VAL A 93 6.67 -2.49 -12.66
C VAL A 93 5.45 -3.24 -12.17
N VAL A 94 4.55 -3.61 -13.08
CA VAL A 94 3.39 -4.45 -12.78
C VAL A 94 3.62 -5.82 -13.39
N VAL A 95 3.65 -6.86 -12.56
CA VAL A 95 3.85 -8.25 -12.97
C VAL A 95 2.61 -9.05 -12.63
N ASN A 96 2.12 -9.85 -13.57
CA ASN A 96 1.08 -10.83 -13.33
C ASN A 96 1.71 -12.22 -13.33
N GLN A 97 1.54 -12.99 -12.26
CA GLN A 97 2.11 -14.34 -12.14
C GLN A 97 1.30 -15.40 -12.90
N GLY A 98 0.14 -15.06 -13.45
CA GLY A 98 -0.65 -15.89 -14.37
C GLY A 98 -1.42 -17.04 -13.71
N GLN A 99 -1.32 -17.20 -12.39
CA GLN A 99 -2.05 -18.25 -11.64
C GLN A 99 -3.47 -17.79 -11.24
N SER A 100 -3.66 -16.50 -11.01
CA SER A 100 -4.94 -15.86 -10.69
C SER A 100 -4.90 -14.36 -11.01
N PRO A 101 -6.04 -13.69 -11.32
CA PRO A 101 -6.10 -12.23 -11.49
C PRO A 101 -5.64 -11.45 -10.26
N VAL A 102 -5.69 -12.08 -9.07
CA VAL A 102 -5.23 -11.49 -7.80
C VAL A 102 -3.74 -11.70 -7.52
N ASP A 103 -3.03 -12.47 -8.36
CA ASP A 103 -1.59 -12.72 -8.22
C ASP A 103 -0.74 -11.69 -8.98
N ALA A 104 -1.34 -10.54 -9.29
CA ALA A 104 -0.59 -9.40 -9.76
C ALA A 104 0.16 -8.75 -8.59
N ALA A 105 1.33 -8.21 -8.87
CA ALA A 105 2.10 -7.40 -7.94
C ALA A 105 2.59 -6.14 -8.65
N THR A 106 2.56 -5.01 -7.96
CA THR A 106 3.21 -3.77 -8.36
C THR A 106 4.48 -3.58 -7.55
N THR A 107 5.60 -3.27 -8.21
CA THR A 107 6.80 -2.73 -7.55
C THR A 107 7.00 -1.30 -8.02
N LEU A 108 7.07 -0.37 -7.06
CA LEU A 108 7.41 1.02 -7.30
C LEU A 108 8.86 1.24 -6.88
N HIS A 109 9.67 1.81 -7.76
CA HIS A 109 10.96 2.37 -7.37
C HIS A 109 10.80 3.86 -7.19
N LEU A 110 10.98 4.32 -5.95
CA LEU A 110 10.77 5.70 -5.55
C LEU A 110 12.11 6.38 -5.31
N ASP A 111 12.27 7.58 -5.85
CA ASP A 111 13.33 8.50 -5.44
C ASP A 111 12.82 9.23 -4.18
N VAL A 112 13.30 8.81 -3.01
CA VAL A 112 12.83 9.28 -1.70
C VAL A 112 13.43 10.64 -1.38
N GLU A 113 12.61 11.50 -0.75
CA GLU A 113 12.95 12.85 -0.32
C GLU A 113 13.78 12.91 0.97
#